data_AF-A0A7S3KQV0-F1
#
_entry.id   AF-A0A7S3KQV0-F1
#
_cell.length_a   1.000
_cell.length_b   1.000
_cell.length_c   1.000
_cell.angle_alpha   90.00
_cell.angle_beta   90.00
_cell.angle_gamma   90.00
#
_symmetry.space_group_name_H-M   'P 1'
#
loop_
_entity.id
_entity.type
_entity.pdbx_description
1 polymer ?
#
loop_
_entity_poly.entity_id
_entity_poly.type
_entity_poly.pdbx_seq_one_letter_code
_entity_poly.pdbx_strand_id
1 'polypeptide(L)'
;FSRMSKFDSFNKDLNKLKKLESDIKSLLATKKKNQKEGKSLSKIDYMLNGKVETFKYEVSRMREAVFNMNNNPFKFGISEREADKRRDKVDAYDTKLQQIESEIILSSNVENIGSLNQQNSYGLLVENDIEENLLGEDGEYSNTRGK
;
A
#
# COMPACT_ATOMS: atom_id res chain seq x y z
N PHE A 1 -10.38 -37.28 -14.07
CA PHE A 1 -9.16 -37.16 -13.25
C PHE A 1 -8.35 -35.96 -13.71
N SER A 2 -8.43 -34.84 -12.99
CA SER A 2 -7.70 -33.62 -13.36
C SER A 2 -6.23 -33.81 -13.02
N ARG A 3 -5.36 -33.93 -14.03
CA ARG A 3 -3.91 -33.90 -13.83
C ARG A 3 -3.58 -32.47 -13.43
N MET A 4 -3.47 -32.19 -12.13
CA MET A 4 -2.77 -31.00 -11.67
C MET A 4 -1.40 -31.01 -12.37
N SER A 5 -1.20 -30.06 -13.27
CA SER A 5 0.06 -29.89 -13.99
C SER A 5 1.19 -29.87 -12.97
N LYS A 6 2.21 -30.71 -13.16
CA LYS A 6 3.45 -30.74 -12.36
C LYS A 6 4.16 -29.37 -12.30
N PHE A 7 3.67 -28.37 -13.04
CA PHE A 7 4.21 -27.01 -13.14
C PHE A 7 3.35 -25.93 -12.48
N ASP A 8 2.25 -26.28 -11.82
CA ASP A 8 1.38 -25.29 -11.19
C ASP A 8 1.82 -24.92 -9.76
N SER A 9 2.74 -23.95 -9.65
CA SER A 9 3.20 -23.41 -8.37
C SER A 9 2.27 -22.36 -7.76
N PHE A 10 1.12 -22.06 -8.39
CA PHE A 10 0.28 -20.91 -8.02
C PHE A 10 -0.06 -20.86 -6.53
N ASN A 11 -0.51 -21.98 -5.96
CA ASN A 11 -0.87 -22.04 -4.54
C ASN A 11 0.34 -21.87 -3.60
N LYS A 12 1.52 -22.33 -4.02
CA LYS A 12 2.77 -22.15 -3.27
C LYS A 12 3.17 -20.68 -3.26
N ASP A 13 3.10 -20.02 -4.42
CA ASP A 13 3.41 -18.61 -4.57
C ASP A 13 2.41 -17.72 -3.82
N LEU A 14 1.12 -18.07 -3.88
CA LEU A 14 0.07 -17.41 -3.11
C LEU A 14 0.31 -17.52 -1.59
N ASN A 15 0.74 -18.68 -1.11
CA ASN A 15 1.08 -18.86 0.31
C ASN A 15 2.31 -18.05 0.71
N LYS A 16 3.28 -17.87 -0.20
CA LYS A 16 4.42 -16.99 0.02
C LYS A 16 3.97 -15.53 0.15
N LEU A 17 3.08 -15.04 -0.71
CA LEU A 17 2.47 -13.72 -0.58
C LEU A 17 1.73 -13.54 0.74
N LYS A 18 0.90 -14.51 1.15
CA LYS A 18 0.21 -14.48 2.46
C LYS A 18 1.19 -14.33 3.63
N LYS A 19 2.29 -15.08 3.61
CA LYS A 19 3.30 -15.01 4.67
C LYS A 19 3.98 -13.65 4.69
N LEU A 20 4.37 -13.12 3.53
CA LEU A 20 4.96 -11.79 3.44
C LEU A 20 3.97 -10.70 3.90
N GLU A 21 2.69 -10.80 3.55
CA GLU A 21 1.63 -9.89 4.02
C GLU A 21 1.55 -9.87 5.55
N SER A 22 1.54 -11.05 6.16
CA SER A 22 1.51 -11.20 7.62
C SER A 22 2.76 -10.63 8.30
N ASP A 23 3.94 -10.92 7.74
CA ASP A 23 5.21 -10.39 8.24
C ASP A 23 5.23 -8.85 8.18
N ILE A 24 4.79 -8.26 7.06
CA ILE A 24 4.71 -6.80 6.87
C ILE A 24 3.76 -6.18 7.90
N LYS A 25 2.56 -6.73 8.07
CA LYS A 25 1.59 -6.25 9.07
C LYS A 25 2.16 -6.31 10.49
N SER A 26 2.89 -7.37 10.83
CA SER A 26 3.57 -7.50 12.11
C SER A 26 4.66 -6.43 12.31
N LEU A 27 5.46 -6.15 11.28
CA LEU A 27 6.47 -5.10 11.31
C LEU A 27 5.85 -3.71 11.46
N LEU A 28 4.76 -3.41 10.75
CA LEU A 28 4.01 -2.15 10.88
C LEU A 28 3.44 -1.96 12.28
N ALA A 29 2.86 -3.00 12.88
CA ALA A 29 2.39 -2.95 14.27
C ALA A 29 3.55 -2.72 15.25
N THR A 30 4.69 -3.36 15.02
CA THR A 30 5.90 -3.18 15.83
C THR A 30 6.47 -1.77 15.68
N LYS A 31 6.48 -1.21 14.46
CA LYS A 31 6.88 0.19 14.19
C LYS A 31 6.03 1.15 15.00
N LYS A 32 4.69 1.03 14.91
CA LYS A 32 3.74 1.85 15.67
C LYS A 32 3.96 1.76 17.18
N LYS A 33 4.24 0.56 17.71
CA LYS A 33 4.55 0.36 19.12
C LYS A 33 5.86 1.05 19.51
N ASN A 34 6.94 0.80 18.78
CA ASN A 34 8.25 1.40 19.07
C ASN A 34 8.21 2.92 18.96
N GLN A 35 7.45 3.47 18.01
CA GLN A 35 7.26 4.90 17.86
C GLN A 35 6.62 5.53 19.10
N LYS A 36 5.58 4.90 19.66
CA LYS A 36 4.95 5.34 20.92
C LYS A 36 5.88 5.22 22.13
N GLU A 37 6.77 4.24 22.10
CA GLU A 37 7.75 3.98 23.17
C GLU A 37 9.06 4.79 23.00
N GLY A 38 9.18 5.63 21.96
CA GLY A 38 10.40 6.39 21.67
C GLY A 38 11.62 5.52 21.32
N LYS A 39 11.40 4.29 20.86
CA LYS A 39 12.45 3.35 20.49
C LYS A 39 12.90 3.57 19.05
N SER A 40 14.16 3.25 18.77
CA SER A 40 14.71 3.28 17.41
C SER A 40 13.87 2.44 16.43
N LEU A 41 13.60 3.02 15.27
CA LEU A 41 12.82 2.41 14.19
C LEU A 41 13.69 1.87 13.05
N SER A 42 14.97 2.24 12.98
CA SER A 42 15.85 1.98 11.83
C SER A 42 15.90 0.49 11.43
N LYS A 43 15.96 -0.41 12.41
CA LYS A 43 15.94 -1.86 12.14
C LYS A 43 14.60 -2.31 11.55
N ILE A 44 13.50 -1.76 12.07
CA ILE A 44 12.15 -2.10 11.60
C ILE A 44 11.94 -1.56 10.19
N ASP A 45 12.34 -0.32 9.92
CA ASP A 45 12.23 0.28 8.58
C ASP A 45 13.06 -0.48 7.55
N TYR A 46 14.29 -0.89 7.89
CA TYR A 46 15.12 -1.73 7.02
C TYR A 46 14.43 -3.07 6.70
N MET A 47 13.91 -3.76 7.72
CA MET A 47 13.21 -5.04 7.53
C MET A 47 11.92 -4.86 6.71
N LEU A 48 11.18 -3.78 6.95
CA LEU A 48 9.93 -3.46 6.28
C LEU A 48 10.17 -3.20 4.79
N ASN A 49 11.16 -2.38 4.46
CA ASN A 49 11.56 -2.11 3.07
C ASN A 49 11.94 -3.40 2.34
N GLY A 50 12.79 -4.25 2.93
CA GLY A 50 13.17 -5.53 2.32
C GLY A 50 11.99 -6.47 2.08
N LYS A 51 11.03 -6.52 3.02
CA LYS A 51 9.82 -7.34 2.87
C LYS A 51 8.87 -6.81 1.81
N VAL A 52 8.70 -5.50 1.73
CA VAL A 52 7.85 -4.84 0.73
C VAL A 52 8.42 -5.03 -0.67
N GLU A 53 9.72 -4.84 -0.86
CA GLU A 53 10.37 -5.09 -2.16
C GLU A 53 10.25 -6.55 -2.59
N THR A 54 10.40 -7.48 -1.64
CA THR A 54 10.13 -8.90 -1.91
C THR A 54 8.66 -9.12 -2.30
N PHE A 55 7.71 -8.48 -1.60
CA PHE A 55 6.29 -8.59 -1.89
C PHE A 55 5.96 -8.10 -3.31
N LYS A 56 6.47 -6.92 -3.69
CA LYS A 56 6.34 -6.35 -5.04
C LYS A 56 6.82 -7.30 -6.12
N TYR A 57 8.03 -7.85 -5.93
CA TYR A 57 8.62 -8.79 -6.88
C TYR A 57 7.73 -10.03 -7.07
N GLU A 58 7.23 -10.61 -5.97
CA GLU A 58 6.37 -11.80 -6.04
C GLU A 58 5.01 -11.51 -6.68
N VAL A 59 4.38 -10.36 -6.38
CA VAL A 59 3.13 -9.94 -7.04
C VAL A 59 3.33 -9.77 -8.53
N SER A 60 4.39 -9.06 -8.95
CA SER A 60 4.73 -8.85 -10.36
C SER A 60 4.94 -10.17 -11.10
N ARG A 61 5.73 -11.09 -10.52
CA ARG A 61 5.94 -12.43 -11.09
C ARG A 61 4.64 -13.21 -11.23
N MET A 62 3.78 -13.18 -10.22
CA MET A 62 2.48 -13.87 -10.29
C MET A 62 1.54 -13.24 -11.32
N ARG A 63 1.60 -11.92 -11.50
CA ARG A 63 0.80 -11.21 -12.52
C ARG A 63 1.18 -11.67 -13.92
N GLU A 64 2.47 -11.74 -14.21
CA GLU A 64 2.97 -12.26 -15.49
C GLU A 64 2.55 -13.73 -15.71
N ALA A 65 2.71 -14.57 -14.69
CA ALA A 65 2.31 -15.98 -14.77
C ALA A 65 0.81 -16.14 -15.05
N VAL A 66 -0.03 -15.37 -14.37
CA VAL A 66 -1.49 -15.44 -14.53
C VAL A 66 -1.97 -14.80 -15.84
N PHE A 67 -1.29 -13.76 -16.33
CA PHE A 67 -1.53 -13.21 -17.66
C PHE A 67 -1.33 -14.27 -18.74
N ASN A 68 -0.20 -14.99 -18.68
CA ASN A 68 0.09 -16.10 -19.58
C ASN A 68 -0.94 -17.24 -19.47
N MET A 69 -1.37 -17.56 -18.25
CA MET A 69 -2.41 -18.56 -18.01
C MET A 69 -3.76 -18.16 -18.59
N ASN A 70 -4.17 -16.89 -18.48
CA ASN A 70 -5.44 -16.42 -19.03
C ASN A 70 -5.45 -16.39 -20.56
N ASN A 71 -4.31 -16.07 -21.20
CA ASN A 71 -4.20 -16.07 -22.66
C ASN A 71 -4.18 -17.47 -23.27
N ASN A 72 -3.75 -18.49 -22.53
CA ASN A 72 -3.79 -19.88 -23.00
C ASN A 72 -4.03 -20.90 -21.87
N PRO A 73 -5.23 -20.95 -21.27
CA PRO A 73 -5.52 -21.78 -20.10
C PRO A 73 -5.31 -23.27 -20.37
N PHE A 74 -5.65 -23.71 -21.59
CA PHE A 74 -5.52 -25.10 -22.02
C PHE A 74 -4.06 -25.59 -21.98
N LYS A 75 -3.09 -24.75 -22.39
CA LYS A 75 -1.66 -25.07 -22.30
C LYS A 75 -1.19 -25.34 -20.86
N PHE A 76 -1.85 -24.75 -19.88
CA PHE A 76 -1.56 -24.93 -18.45
C PHE A 76 -2.45 -25.98 -17.78
N GLY A 77 -3.35 -26.63 -18.53
CA GLY A 77 -4.24 -27.66 -18.00
C GLY A 77 -5.28 -27.12 -17.00
N ILE A 78 -5.65 -25.84 -17.11
CA ILE A 78 -6.67 -25.21 -16.28
C ILE A 78 -7.84 -24.72 -17.13
N SER A 79 -9.02 -24.57 -16.54
CA SER A 79 -10.16 -23.95 -17.21
C SER A 79 -10.02 -22.43 -17.23
N GLU A 80 -10.66 -21.77 -18.19
CA GLU A 80 -10.78 -20.30 -18.25
C GLU A 80 -11.28 -19.73 -16.92
N ARG A 81 -12.34 -20.32 -16.35
CA ARG A 81 -12.87 -19.94 -15.04
C ARG A 81 -11.84 -20.03 -13.91
N GLU A 82 -10.93 -21.01 -13.95
CA GLU A 82 -9.85 -21.12 -12.95
C GLU A 82 -8.74 -20.10 -13.21
N ALA A 83 -8.42 -19.80 -14.48
CA ALA A 83 -7.49 -18.74 -14.84
C ALA A 83 -8.00 -17.36 -14.39
N ASP A 84 -9.29 -17.06 -14.58
CA ASP A 84 -9.94 -15.84 -14.10
C ASP A 84 -9.85 -15.73 -12.57
N LYS A 85 -10.23 -16.78 -11.83
CA LYS A 85 -10.12 -16.79 -10.36
C LYS A 85 -8.71 -16.53 -9.86
N ARG A 86 -7.70 -16.99 -10.60
CA ARG A 86 -6.30 -16.75 -10.26
C ARG A 86 -5.91 -15.29 -10.52
N ARG A 87 -6.44 -14.69 -11.58
CA ARG A 87 -6.25 -13.26 -11.89
C ARG A 87 -6.81 -12.41 -10.77
N ASP A 88 -8.07 -12.65 -10.41
CA ASP A 88 -8.75 -11.89 -9.36
C ASP A 88 -7.99 -11.96 -8.01
N LYS A 89 -7.43 -13.14 -7.69
CA LYS A 89 -6.58 -13.29 -6.50
C LYS A 89 -5.30 -12.47 -6.55
N VAL A 90 -4.62 -12.42 -7.70
CA VAL A 90 -3.39 -11.63 -7.86
C VAL A 90 -3.69 -10.15 -7.86
N ASP A 91 -4.76 -9.71 -8.52
CA ASP A 91 -5.19 -8.31 -8.51
C ASP A 91 -5.55 -7.84 -7.09
N ALA A 92 -6.20 -8.68 -6.28
CA ALA A 92 -6.42 -8.38 -4.87
C ALA A 92 -5.11 -8.18 -4.09
N TYR A 93 -4.03 -8.89 -4.46
CA TYR A 93 -2.71 -8.70 -3.86
C TYR A 93 -2.01 -7.43 -4.34
N ASP A 94 -2.25 -7.00 -5.57
CA ASP A 94 -1.80 -5.71 -6.12
C ASP A 94 -2.44 -4.55 -5.34
N THR A 95 -3.77 -4.61 -5.11
CA THR A 95 -4.46 -3.63 -4.26
C THR A 95 -3.91 -3.60 -2.83
N LYS A 96 -3.65 -4.76 -2.24
CA LYS A 96 -3.04 -4.83 -0.89
C LYS A 96 -1.63 -4.23 -0.84
N LEU A 97 -0.83 -4.43 -1.89
CA LEU A 97 0.49 -3.82 -1.99
C LEU A 97 0.39 -2.28 -1.98
N GLN A 98 -0.51 -1.70 -2.78
CA GLN A 98 -0.75 -0.25 -2.79
C GLN A 98 -1.17 0.28 -1.41
N GLN A 99 -2.03 -0.47 -0.70
CA GLN A 99 -2.42 -0.14 0.67
C GLN A 99 -1.23 -0.16 1.64
N ILE A 100 -0.37 -1.18 1.55
CA ILE A 100 0.85 -1.30 2.37
C ILE A 100 1.79 -0.12 2.11
N GLU A 101 2.04 0.23 0.84
CA GLU A 101 2.90 1.36 0.49
C GLU A 101 2.34 2.68 1.03
N SER A 102 1.03 2.87 0.91
CA SER A 102 0.34 4.04 1.46
C SER A 102 0.48 4.13 2.98
N GLU A 103 0.32 3.01 3.69
CA GLU A 103 0.49 2.95 5.15
C GLU A 103 1.93 3.26 5.58
N ILE A 104 2.92 2.81 4.81
CA ILE A 104 4.34 3.10 5.08
C ILE A 104 4.62 4.59 4.93
N ILE A 105 4.16 5.21 3.84
CA ILE A 105 4.32 6.66 3.60
C ILE A 105 3.69 7.46 4.74
N LEU A 106 2.46 7.12 5.12
CA LEU A 106 1.77 7.78 6.23
C LEU A 106 2.53 7.60 7.55
N SER A 107 3.05 6.40 7.82
CA SER A 107 3.80 6.12 9.05
C SER A 107 5.11 6.92 9.17
N SER A 108 5.76 7.20 8.03
CA SER A 108 7.01 7.97 7.98
C SER A 108 6.74 9.48 8.03
N ASN A 109 5.64 9.96 7.45
CA ASN A 109 5.28 11.38 7.45
C ASN A 109 4.80 11.89 8.82
N VAL A 110 4.35 11.01 9.73
CA VAL A 110 4.03 11.37 11.12
C VAL A 110 5.27 11.89 11.87
N GLU A 111 6.48 11.49 11.48
CA GLU A 111 7.72 11.98 12.08
C GLU A 111 7.96 13.47 11.78
N ASN A 112 7.46 14.00 10.65
CA ASN A 112 7.61 15.41 10.30
C ASN A 112 6.57 16.34 10.95
N ILE A 113 5.41 15.82 11.36
CA ILE A 113 4.37 16.64 12.00
C ILE A 113 4.64 16.76 13.52
N GLY A 114 5.30 15.77 14.13
CA GLY A 114 5.70 15.80 15.54
C GLY A 114 6.79 16.82 15.87
N SER A 115 7.65 17.18 14.91
CA SER A 115 8.70 18.19 15.09
C SER A 115 8.26 19.62 14.75
N LEU A 116 7.11 19.80 14.09
CA LEU A 116 6.54 21.13 13.79
C LEU A 116 5.74 21.73 14.97
N ASN A 117 5.41 20.93 15.99
CA ASN A 117 4.62 21.38 17.15
C ASN A 117 5.44 21.82 18.37
N GLN A 118 6.77 22.00 18.26
CA GLN A 118 7.60 22.55 19.34
C GLN A 118 8.27 23.89 19.04
N GLN A 119 8.01 24.53 17.89
CA GLN A 119 8.59 25.85 17.58
C GLN A 119 7.60 27.02 17.51
N ASN A 120 6.29 26.81 17.68
CA ASN A 120 5.29 27.89 17.66
C ASN A 120 4.65 28.14 19.03
N SER A 121 5.43 28.11 20.11
CA SER A 121 4.94 28.47 21.45
C SER A 121 5.29 29.90 21.86
N TYR A 122 5.34 30.87 20.95
CA TYR A 122 5.26 32.30 21.30
C TYR A 122 4.63 33.10 20.16
N GLY A 123 3.34 33.43 20.33
CA GLY A 123 2.70 34.60 19.72
C GLY A 123 2.04 34.39 18.35
N LEU A 124 0.74 34.08 18.34
CA LEU A 124 -0.29 35.03 17.89
C LEU A 124 -1.67 34.43 18.13
N LEU A 125 -2.43 35.04 19.04
CA LEU A 125 -3.88 34.93 19.10
C LEU A 125 -4.45 35.81 17.99
N VAL A 126 -5.05 35.23 16.96
CA VAL A 126 -6.12 35.83 16.13
C VAL A 126 -6.91 34.64 15.57
N GLU A 127 -7.89 34.11 16.32
CA GLU A 127 -9.33 34.35 16.11
C GLU A 127 -9.78 34.28 14.65
N ASN A 128 -10.57 33.25 14.37
CA ASN A 128 -11.70 33.16 13.44
C ASN A 128 -11.53 33.77 12.04
N ASP A 129 -11.56 32.91 11.02
CA ASP A 129 -12.74 32.86 10.14
C ASP A 129 -12.74 31.59 9.29
N ILE A 130 -13.88 30.91 9.34
CA ILE A 130 -14.30 29.82 8.47
C ILE A 130 -14.64 30.46 7.12
N GLU A 131 -13.93 30.12 6.04
CA GLU A 131 -14.49 30.26 4.70
C GLU A 131 -14.29 28.97 3.91
N GLU A 132 -15.38 28.22 3.83
CA GLU A 132 -15.63 27.19 2.85
C GLU A 132 -15.46 27.81 1.44
N ASN A 133 -14.41 27.38 0.72
CA ASN A 133 -14.32 27.65 -0.71
C ASN A 133 -15.37 26.79 -1.44
N LEU A 134 -16.60 27.29 -1.50
CA LEU A 134 -17.61 26.86 -2.46
C LEU A 134 -17.20 27.42 -3.83
N LEU A 135 -16.82 26.51 -4.73
CA LEU A 135 -16.60 26.81 -6.14
C LEU A 135 -17.87 27.38 -6.78
N GLY A 136 -17.79 28.62 -7.26
CA GLY A 136 -18.78 29.21 -8.18
C GLY A 136 -18.64 28.58 -9.58
N GLU A 137 -19.78 28.29 -10.21
CA GLU A 137 -19.91 27.55 -11.48
C GLU A 137 -19.55 28.38 -12.74
N ASP A 138 -18.95 29.56 -12.56
CA ASP A 138 -18.70 30.55 -13.61
C ASP A 138 -17.24 31.07 -13.67
N GLY A 139 -16.31 30.49 -12.88
CA GLY A 139 -14.89 30.53 -13.21
C GLY A 139 -14.17 31.89 -13.16
N GLU A 140 -14.71 32.89 -12.45
CA GLU A 140 -14.01 34.16 -12.24
C GLU A 140 -13.62 34.37 -10.77
N TYR A 141 -12.31 34.49 -10.51
CA TYR A 141 -11.77 34.87 -9.21
C TYR A 141 -11.86 36.39 -9.03
N SER A 142 -12.79 36.87 -8.21
CA SER A 142 -12.84 38.27 -7.79
C SER A 142 -11.78 38.56 -6.72
N ASN A 143 -10.61 39.00 -7.17
CA ASN A 143 -9.57 39.55 -6.32
C ASN A 143 -9.96 40.96 -5.87
N THR A 144 -10.51 41.12 -4.66
CA THR A 144 -10.59 42.44 -4.00
C THR A 144 -9.82 42.43 -2.70
N ARG A 145 -8.48 42.45 -2.82
CA ARG A 145 -7.60 42.96 -1.76
C ARG A 145 -7.27 44.43 -2.05
N GLY A 146 -7.83 45.33 -1.24
CA GLY A 146 -7.23 46.66 -1.00
C GLY A 146 -8.20 47.82 -0.93
N LYS A 147 -8.65 48.18 0.28
CA LYS A 147 -8.09 49.30 1.07
C LYS A 147 -8.60 49.22 2.51
#